data_AF-A0A7U9L146-F1
#
_entry.id   AF-A0A7U9L146-F1
#
_cell.length_a   1.000
_cell.length_b   1.000
_cell.length_c   1.000
_cell.angle_alpha   90.00
_cell.angle_beta   90.00
_cell.angle_gamma   90.00
#
_symmetry.space_group_name_H-M   'P 1'
#
loop_
_entity.id
_entity.type
_entity.pdbx_description
1 polymer ?
#
loop_
_entity_poly.entity_id
_entity_poly.type
_entity_poly.pdbx_seq_one_letter_code
_entity_poly.pdbx_strand_id
1 'polypeptide(L)'
;MLVVHLKDPKGNSSTALLVDNESTHKGTTVLLPNSLAVSTEDGGSTTLAKSVKDQGIDPTREALNTLFGADIKASWRLDTPYLENLVETTGGITLDTDTTVPGAKKGDGPLVKQGKSQELNGQAAVAYATFQGPGEPQTKQLERFGQVMQATMKKVSSDADGATATVKSLLQVLDPPLTEAELGSSLAQRAELAKSGAYGTTLLPVQQDGTLSRQAADGVVKEVLGGTVKKTDPSSTPRVSVQNATGKKEATDKARIALVNGGYSFVEGGTAAARPASEVTYADAAQKAKAEEAAKTLGLPAGAVKQGKAASNADVTVVLGQDYKG
;
A
#
# COMPACT_ATOMS: atom_id res chain seq x y z
N MET A 1 9.78 0.13 6.33
CA MET A 1 8.99 -0.43 5.20
C MET A 1 9.41 0.24 3.90
N LEU A 2 9.27 -0.43 2.76
CA LEU A 2 9.64 0.08 1.43
C LEU A 2 8.45 -0.09 0.48
N VAL A 3 8.01 0.96 -0.19
CA VAL A 3 7.03 0.84 -1.28
C VAL A 3 7.76 0.64 -2.61
N VAL A 4 7.29 -0.29 -3.43
CA VAL A 4 7.84 -0.58 -4.76
C VAL A 4 6.77 -0.28 -5.79
N HIS A 5 7.13 0.52 -6.80
CA HIS A 5 6.29 0.81 -7.94
C HIS A 5 6.93 0.23 -9.21
N LEU A 6 6.32 -0.82 -9.76
CA LEU A 6 6.62 -1.29 -11.11
C LEU A 6 5.84 -0.43 -12.10
N LYS A 7 6.52 0.20 -13.06
CA LYS A 7 5.88 0.93 -14.17
C LYS A 7 6.20 0.24 -15.49
N ASP A 8 5.16 0.00 -16.28
CA ASP A 8 5.31 -0.49 -17.64
C ASP A 8 5.45 0.67 -18.66
N PRO A 9 5.94 0.41 -19.88
CA PRO A 9 6.06 1.44 -20.91
C PRO A 9 4.74 2.05 -21.38
N LYS A 10 3.59 1.43 -21.05
CA LYS A 10 2.24 1.94 -21.36
C LYS A 10 1.73 2.90 -20.26
N GLY A 11 2.50 3.09 -19.19
CA GLY A 11 2.15 3.94 -18.06
C GLY A 11 1.26 3.27 -17.01
N ASN A 12 1.04 1.95 -17.10
CA ASN A 12 0.41 1.21 -16.01
C ASN A 12 1.40 1.05 -14.86
N SER A 13 0.86 0.96 -13.64
CA SER A 13 1.66 0.69 -12.46
C SER A 13 1.16 -0.53 -11.69
N SER A 14 2.08 -1.16 -10.97
CA SER A 14 1.80 -2.17 -9.95
C SER A 14 2.54 -1.79 -8.69
N THR A 15 1.84 -1.73 -7.57
CA THR A 15 2.40 -1.25 -6.32
C THR A 15 2.40 -2.36 -5.27
N ALA A 16 3.53 -2.53 -4.61
CA ALA A 16 3.68 -3.42 -3.47
C ALA A 16 4.31 -2.68 -2.29
N LEU A 17 3.83 -2.96 -1.09
CA LEU A 17 4.48 -2.56 0.15
C LEU A 17 5.27 -3.75 0.68
N LEU A 18 6.60 -3.60 0.74
CA LEU A 18 7.48 -4.58 1.37
C LEU A 18 7.56 -4.23 2.86
N VAL A 19 6.95 -5.09 3.66
CA VAL A 19 6.88 -4.96 5.12
C VAL A 19 7.85 -5.95 5.75
N ASP A 20 8.63 -5.44 6.68
CA ASP A 20 9.38 -6.30 7.59
C ASP A 20 8.81 -6.05 8.97
N ASN A 21 8.33 -7.11 9.60
CA ASN A 21 7.75 -7.06 10.92
C ASN A 21 8.74 -7.67 11.91
N GLU A 22 9.55 -6.80 12.52
CA GLU A 22 10.56 -7.17 13.50
C GLU A 22 9.98 -7.96 14.67
N SER A 23 8.76 -7.62 15.12
CA SER A 23 8.14 -8.28 16.27
C SER A 23 7.74 -9.73 16.02
N THR A 24 7.40 -10.08 14.77
CA THR A 24 7.01 -11.44 14.38
C THR A 24 8.09 -12.17 13.59
N HIS A 25 9.20 -11.48 13.27
CA HIS A 25 10.26 -11.94 12.36
C HIS A 25 9.69 -12.47 11.03
N LYS A 26 8.75 -11.72 10.44
CA LYS A 26 8.11 -12.07 9.16
C LYS A 26 8.21 -10.94 8.16
N GLY A 27 8.55 -11.31 6.92
CA GLY A 27 8.46 -10.44 5.76
C GLY A 27 7.11 -10.60 5.07
N THR A 28 6.55 -9.52 4.54
CA THR A 28 5.32 -9.61 3.74
C THR A 28 5.34 -8.60 2.60
N THR A 29 5.08 -9.07 1.39
CA THR A 29 4.68 -8.23 0.26
C THR A 29 3.16 -8.00 0.34
N VAL A 30 2.74 -6.77 0.64
CA VAL A 30 1.32 -6.37 0.52
C VAL A 30 1.10 -5.77 -0.86
N LEU A 31 0.31 -6.44 -1.68
CA LEU A 31 -0.06 -5.97 -3.00
C LEU A 31 -1.18 -4.94 -2.89
N LEU A 32 -0.96 -3.75 -3.45
CA LEU A 32 -1.90 -2.63 -3.38
C LEU A 32 -2.68 -2.50 -4.70
N PRO A 33 -4.00 -2.75 -4.71
CA PRO A 33 -4.82 -2.56 -5.90
C PRO A 33 -4.72 -1.13 -6.45
N ASN A 34 -4.74 -0.99 -7.77
CA ASN A 34 -4.67 0.33 -8.41
C ASN A 34 -5.88 1.22 -8.12
N SER A 35 -7.00 0.60 -7.77
CA SER A 35 -8.23 1.28 -7.33
C SER A 35 -8.17 1.80 -5.90
N LEU A 36 -7.14 1.44 -5.10
CA LEU A 36 -7.02 1.86 -3.71
C LEU A 36 -7.17 3.38 -3.59
N ALA A 37 -8.12 3.82 -2.78
CA ALA A 37 -8.34 5.24 -2.51
C ALA A 37 -7.21 5.75 -1.61
N VAL A 38 -6.59 6.87 -2.02
CA VAL A 38 -5.53 7.55 -1.28
C VAL A 38 -5.82 9.04 -1.22
N SER A 39 -5.47 9.68 -0.10
CA SER A 39 -5.65 11.12 0.08
C SER A 39 -4.67 11.90 -0.80
N THR A 40 -5.11 13.06 -1.30
CA THR A 40 -4.25 14.02 -1.99
C THR A 40 -3.77 15.10 -1.02
N GLU A 41 -2.74 15.88 -1.39
CA GLU A 41 -2.15 16.91 -0.50
C GLU A 41 -3.15 18.02 -0.11
N ASP A 42 -4.07 18.35 -1.02
CA ASP A 42 -5.19 19.28 -0.76
C ASP A 42 -6.34 18.62 0.05
N GLY A 43 -6.11 17.41 0.55
CA GLY A 43 -7.07 16.66 1.35
C GLY A 43 -8.23 16.08 0.54
N GLY A 44 -8.15 16.05 -0.79
CA GLY A 44 -9.06 15.30 -1.66
C GLY A 44 -8.81 13.78 -1.64
N SER A 45 -9.45 13.05 -2.55
CA SER A 45 -9.27 11.60 -2.72
C SER A 45 -8.99 11.28 -4.20
N THR A 46 -8.07 10.35 -4.43
CA THR A 46 -7.69 9.85 -5.75
C THR A 46 -7.44 8.35 -5.69
N THR A 47 -7.23 7.69 -6.84
CA THR A 47 -6.80 6.29 -6.86
C THR A 47 -5.29 6.19 -6.79
N LEU A 48 -4.76 5.08 -6.25
CA LEU A 48 -3.34 4.81 -6.19
C LEU A 48 -2.66 4.90 -7.57
N ALA A 49 -3.29 4.33 -8.60
CA ALA A 49 -2.76 4.44 -9.96
C ALA A 49 -2.64 5.90 -10.44
N LYS A 50 -3.64 6.73 -10.12
CA LYS A 50 -3.62 8.15 -10.47
C LYS A 50 -2.60 8.92 -9.63
N SER A 51 -2.44 8.62 -8.35
CA SER A 51 -1.41 9.23 -7.49
C SER A 51 0.01 8.94 -8.03
N VAL A 52 0.31 7.67 -8.36
CA VAL A 52 1.60 7.26 -8.94
C VAL A 52 1.89 7.92 -10.30
N LYS A 53 0.84 8.18 -11.09
CA LYS A 53 0.93 8.78 -12.43
C LYS A 53 1.06 10.30 -12.37
N ASP A 54 0.19 10.97 -11.62
CA ASP A 54 -0.01 12.41 -11.70
C ASP A 54 0.75 13.16 -10.60
N GLN A 55 0.93 12.55 -9.42
CA GLN A 55 1.57 13.19 -8.25
C GLN A 55 3.02 12.72 -8.04
N GLY A 56 3.37 11.54 -8.57
CA GLY A 56 4.71 10.98 -8.41
C GLY A 56 4.89 10.21 -7.10
N ILE A 57 6.11 9.76 -6.86
CA ILE A 57 6.40 8.69 -5.90
C ILE A 57 6.38 9.18 -4.45
N ASP A 58 6.89 10.39 -4.18
CA ASP A 58 6.95 10.90 -2.80
C ASP A 58 5.56 11.29 -2.26
N PRO A 59 4.72 12.04 -2.99
CA PRO A 59 3.35 12.30 -2.52
C PRO A 59 2.53 11.01 -2.37
N THR A 60 2.73 10.04 -3.27
CA THR A 60 2.09 8.71 -3.14
C THR A 60 2.52 8.02 -1.84
N ARG A 61 3.82 8.07 -1.50
CA ARG A 61 4.34 7.49 -0.25
C ARG A 61 3.70 8.14 0.97
N GLU A 62 3.60 9.47 0.99
CA GLU A 62 2.97 10.19 2.11
C GLU A 62 1.47 9.91 2.24
N ALA A 63 0.78 9.77 1.11
CA ALA A 63 -0.62 9.34 1.11
C ALA A 63 -0.78 7.92 1.69
N LEU A 64 0.14 7.00 1.37
CA LEU A 64 0.16 5.65 1.94
C LEU A 64 0.56 5.65 3.43
N ASN A 65 1.50 6.51 3.85
CA ASN A 65 1.82 6.73 5.26
C ASN A 65 0.58 7.16 6.05
N THR A 66 -0.17 8.12 5.50
CA THR A 66 -1.41 8.61 6.09
C THR A 66 -2.47 7.50 6.15
N LEU A 67 -2.65 6.76 5.07
CA LEU A 67 -3.66 5.70 4.95
C LEU A 67 -3.41 4.54 5.93
N PHE A 68 -2.17 4.05 6.03
CA PHE A 68 -1.85 2.92 6.92
C PHE A 68 -1.48 3.35 8.33
N GLY A 69 -1.26 4.65 8.51
CA GLY A 69 -0.69 5.20 9.71
C GLY A 69 0.72 4.70 10.03
N ALA A 70 1.47 4.34 9.00
CA ALA A 70 2.77 3.68 9.07
C ALA A 70 3.94 4.64 8.79
N ASP A 71 5.16 4.13 8.92
CA ASP A 71 6.41 4.83 8.62
C ASP A 71 7.11 4.15 7.43
N ILE A 72 6.58 4.41 6.25
CA ILE A 72 7.16 4.01 4.97
C ILE A 72 8.35 4.92 4.71
N LYS A 73 9.55 4.37 4.96
CA LYS A 73 10.81 5.10 4.93
C LYS A 73 11.23 5.54 3.53
N ALA A 74 10.81 4.79 2.53
CA ALA A 74 11.32 4.95 1.19
C ALA A 74 10.39 4.36 0.16
N SER A 75 10.66 4.78 -1.07
CA SER A 75 10.01 4.28 -2.26
C SER A 75 11.07 3.87 -3.27
N TRP A 76 10.84 2.77 -3.96
CA TRP A 76 11.69 2.28 -5.03
C TRP A 76 10.91 2.23 -6.33
N ARG A 77 11.39 2.97 -7.32
CA ARG A 77 10.90 2.89 -8.68
C ARG A 77 11.60 1.72 -9.38
N LEU A 78 10.80 0.76 -9.84
CA LEU A 78 11.28 -0.41 -10.55
C LEU A 78 10.64 -0.45 -11.94
N ASP A 79 11.06 0.43 -12.85
CA ASP A 79 10.58 0.36 -14.23
C ASP A 79 10.95 -0.98 -14.87
N THR A 80 10.21 -1.41 -15.90
CA THR A 80 10.41 -2.73 -16.51
C THR A 80 11.86 -3.10 -16.85
N PRO A 81 12.72 -2.21 -17.39
CA PRO A 81 14.12 -2.56 -17.66
C PRO A 81 14.92 -2.85 -16.36
N TYR A 82 14.56 -2.20 -15.25
CA TYR A 82 15.23 -2.45 -13.97
C TYR A 82 14.80 -3.78 -13.35
N LEU A 83 13.53 -4.16 -13.47
CA LEU A 83 13.08 -5.49 -13.04
C LEU A 83 13.76 -6.60 -13.86
N GLU A 84 13.88 -6.41 -15.18
CA GLU A 84 14.60 -7.32 -16.06
C GLU A 84 16.05 -7.50 -15.60
N ASN A 85 16.79 -6.40 -15.44
CA ASN A 85 18.19 -6.44 -15.01
C ASN A 85 18.35 -7.05 -13.62
N LEU A 86 17.43 -6.79 -12.69
CA LEU A 86 17.45 -7.35 -11.35
C LEU A 86 17.33 -8.86 -11.39
N VAL A 87 16.33 -9.38 -12.12
CA VAL A 87 16.14 -10.82 -12.27
C VAL A 87 17.35 -11.47 -12.95
N GLU A 88 17.88 -10.85 -14.00
CA GLU A 88 19.03 -11.36 -14.74
C GLU A 88 20.29 -11.42 -13.86
N THR A 89 20.56 -10.34 -13.10
CA THR A 89 21.70 -10.26 -12.16
C THR A 89 21.61 -11.32 -11.07
N THR A 90 20.39 -11.66 -10.66
CA THR A 90 20.15 -12.72 -9.67
C THR A 90 20.17 -14.15 -10.25
N GLY A 91 20.46 -14.30 -11.55
CA GLY A 91 20.53 -15.59 -12.24
C GLY A 91 19.17 -16.18 -12.60
N GLY A 92 18.18 -15.33 -12.84
CA GLY A 92 16.80 -15.73 -13.12
C GLY A 92 16.02 -16.16 -11.87
N ILE A 93 14.73 -16.42 -12.06
CA ILE A 93 13.80 -16.81 -11.00
C ILE A 93 13.06 -18.10 -11.36
N THR A 94 12.59 -18.82 -10.34
CA THR A 94 11.75 -20.01 -10.50
C THR A 94 10.44 -19.80 -9.76
N LEU A 95 9.32 -19.94 -10.45
CA LEU A 95 7.99 -19.80 -9.85
C LEU A 95 6.93 -20.60 -10.61
N ASP A 96 5.77 -20.78 -9.98
CA ASP A 96 4.59 -21.36 -10.63
C ASP A 96 3.84 -20.27 -11.40
N THR A 97 3.61 -20.50 -12.68
CA THR A 97 2.92 -19.57 -13.57
C THR A 97 1.47 -20.01 -13.75
N ASP A 98 0.54 -19.08 -13.60
CA ASP A 98 -0.90 -19.35 -13.71
C ASP A 98 -1.44 -19.23 -15.14
N THR A 99 -0.67 -18.64 -16.06
CA THR A 99 -1.06 -18.38 -17.44
C THR A 99 0.11 -18.45 -18.40
N THR A 100 -0.21 -18.63 -19.69
CA THR A 100 0.74 -18.53 -20.78
C THR A 100 0.79 -17.08 -21.27
N VAL A 101 1.99 -16.48 -21.26
CA VAL A 101 2.21 -15.14 -21.80
C VAL A 101 2.65 -15.28 -23.26
N PRO A 102 1.92 -14.67 -24.21
CA PRO A 102 2.23 -14.78 -25.63
C PRO A 102 3.59 -14.18 -25.98
N GLY A 103 4.15 -14.61 -27.11
CA GLY A 103 5.34 -14.04 -27.71
C GLY A 103 5.16 -12.56 -28.10
N ALA A 104 6.28 -11.86 -28.29
CA ALA A 104 6.27 -10.44 -28.66
C ALA A 104 5.64 -10.19 -30.04
N LYS A 105 5.82 -11.14 -30.98
CA LYS A 105 5.26 -11.06 -32.34
C LYS A 105 4.34 -12.23 -32.62
N LYS A 106 3.42 -12.03 -33.57
CA LYS A 106 2.54 -13.08 -34.06
C LYS A 106 3.37 -14.19 -34.69
N GLY A 107 3.25 -15.40 -34.16
CA GLY A 107 4.00 -16.58 -34.60
C GLY A 107 5.21 -16.91 -33.72
N ASP A 108 5.61 -16.02 -32.81
CA ASP A 108 6.60 -16.35 -31.79
C ASP A 108 6.03 -17.38 -30.80
N GLY A 109 6.90 -18.22 -30.25
CA GLY A 109 6.56 -19.05 -29.10
C GLY A 109 6.19 -18.19 -27.89
N PRO A 110 5.49 -18.77 -26.89
CA PRO A 110 5.15 -18.03 -25.68
C PRO A 110 6.42 -17.60 -24.93
N LEU A 111 6.43 -16.37 -24.43
CA LEU A 111 7.50 -15.88 -23.53
C LEU A 111 7.48 -16.62 -22.19
N VAL A 112 6.28 -16.99 -21.74
CA VAL A 112 6.07 -17.76 -20.51
C VAL A 112 5.01 -18.81 -20.77
N LYS A 113 5.29 -20.06 -20.36
CA LYS A 113 4.30 -21.13 -20.38
C LYS A 113 3.62 -21.22 -19.02
N GLN A 114 2.35 -21.57 -19.00
CA GLN A 114 1.67 -21.95 -17.76
C GLN A 114 2.27 -23.25 -17.21
N GLY A 115 2.52 -23.32 -15.90
CA GLY A 115 3.02 -24.55 -15.30
C GLY A 115 3.68 -24.36 -13.94
N LYS A 116 4.12 -25.47 -13.37
CA LYS A 116 4.88 -25.49 -12.12
C LYS A 116 6.36 -25.25 -12.38
N SER A 117 7.02 -24.58 -11.43
CA SER A 117 8.47 -24.40 -11.39
C SER A 117 9.09 -23.94 -12.71
N GLN A 118 8.48 -22.95 -13.37
CA GLN A 118 9.02 -22.37 -14.59
C GLN A 118 10.22 -21.51 -14.26
N GLU A 119 11.29 -21.66 -15.05
CA GLU A 119 12.46 -20.78 -15.00
C GLU A 119 12.21 -19.57 -15.90
N LEU A 120 12.28 -18.37 -15.30
CA LEU A 120 12.09 -17.11 -16.00
C LEU A 120 13.37 -16.29 -15.93
N ASN A 121 13.88 -15.88 -17.09
CA ASN A 121 14.91 -14.85 -17.20
C ASN A 121 14.29 -13.45 -17.01
N GLY A 122 15.10 -12.39 -17.10
CA GLY A 122 14.62 -11.03 -16.87
C GLY A 122 13.43 -10.63 -17.75
N GLN A 123 13.52 -10.90 -19.05
CA GLN A 123 12.46 -10.57 -20.01
C GLN A 123 11.16 -11.33 -19.73
N ALA A 124 11.24 -12.64 -19.47
CA ALA A 124 10.09 -13.48 -19.17
C ALA A 124 9.43 -13.09 -17.84
N ALA A 125 10.22 -12.73 -16.83
CA ALA A 125 9.72 -12.26 -15.55
C ALA A 125 8.96 -10.93 -15.68
N VAL A 126 9.48 -9.97 -16.46
CA VAL A 126 8.78 -8.72 -16.75
C VAL A 126 7.47 -8.97 -17.51
N ALA A 127 7.53 -9.83 -18.53
CA ALA A 127 6.34 -10.18 -19.32
C ALA A 127 5.26 -10.79 -18.43
N TYR A 128 5.62 -11.72 -17.54
CA TYR A 128 4.68 -12.33 -16.59
C TYR A 128 4.15 -11.34 -15.55
N ALA A 129 5.04 -10.53 -14.96
CA ALA A 129 4.67 -9.55 -13.95
C ALA A 129 3.69 -8.50 -14.47
N THR A 130 3.75 -8.15 -15.76
CA THR A 130 2.91 -7.10 -16.37
C THR A 130 1.74 -7.64 -17.18
N PHE A 131 1.67 -8.97 -17.37
CA PHE A 131 0.63 -9.56 -18.21
C PHE A 131 -0.74 -9.49 -17.53
N GLN A 132 -1.67 -8.83 -18.21
CA GLN A 132 -3.10 -8.88 -17.95
C GLN A 132 -3.79 -9.45 -19.19
N GLY A 133 -4.33 -10.66 -19.07
CA GLY A 133 -5.07 -11.32 -20.12
C GLY A 133 -6.42 -10.65 -20.41
N PRO A 134 -7.04 -10.96 -21.54
CA PRO A 134 -8.36 -10.44 -21.89
C PRO A 134 -9.40 -10.77 -20.81
N GLY A 135 -10.07 -9.74 -20.28
CA GLY A 135 -11.10 -9.88 -19.25
C GLY A 135 -10.58 -10.20 -17.85
N GLU A 136 -9.27 -10.33 -17.65
CA GLU A 136 -8.71 -10.53 -16.31
C GLU A 136 -8.81 -9.24 -15.48
N PRO A 137 -9.16 -9.33 -14.18
CA PRO A 137 -9.09 -8.17 -13.31
C PRO A 137 -7.62 -7.76 -13.10
N GLN A 138 -7.38 -6.47 -12.85
CA GLN A 138 -6.04 -5.94 -12.58
C GLN A 138 -5.36 -6.64 -11.39
N THR A 139 -6.13 -7.13 -10.41
CA THR A 139 -5.60 -7.87 -9.27
C THR A 139 -4.91 -9.18 -9.66
N LYS A 140 -5.30 -9.84 -10.76
CA LYS A 140 -4.60 -11.05 -11.26
C LYS A 140 -3.20 -10.72 -11.75
N GLN A 141 -3.06 -9.66 -12.53
CA GLN A 141 -1.76 -9.16 -12.95
C GLN A 141 -0.91 -8.72 -11.73
N LEU A 142 -1.53 -8.07 -10.75
CA LEU A 142 -0.86 -7.65 -9.53
C LEU A 142 -0.35 -8.85 -8.69
N GLU A 143 -1.11 -9.94 -8.63
CA GLU A 143 -0.68 -11.20 -8.00
C GLU A 143 0.58 -11.76 -8.68
N ARG A 144 0.64 -11.75 -10.02
CA ARG A 144 1.83 -12.18 -10.78
C ARG A 144 3.04 -11.30 -10.49
N PHE A 145 2.86 -9.98 -10.41
CA PHE A 145 3.91 -9.08 -9.95
C PHE A 145 4.42 -9.46 -8.55
N GLY A 146 3.51 -9.75 -7.61
CA GLY A 146 3.88 -10.23 -6.28
C GLY A 146 4.68 -11.54 -6.29
N GLN A 147 4.29 -12.49 -7.13
CA GLN A 147 5.01 -13.76 -7.30
C GLN A 147 6.44 -13.53 -7.82
N VAL A 148 6.59 -12.67 -8.83
CA VAL A 148 7.91 -12.30 -9.37
C VAL A 148 8.76 -11.65 -8.30
N MET A 149 8.24 -10.65 -7.58
CA MET A 149 8.97 -10.00 -6.48
C MET A 149 9.40 -11.00 -5.41
N GLN A 150 8.52 -11.90 -4.98
CA GLN A 150 8.85 -12.91 -3.97
C GLN A 150 9.92 -13.88 -4.47
N ALA A 151 9.84 -14.33 -5.73
CA ALA A 151 10.84 -15.21 -6.32
C ALA A 151 12.19 -14.50 -6.48
N THR A 152 12.20 -13.22 -6.86
CA THR A 152 13.42 -12.39 -6.91
C THR A 152 14.03 -12.22 -5.53
N MET A 153 13.24 -11.94 -4.48
CA MET A 153 13.77 -11.79 -3.12
C MET A 153 14.45 -13.06 -2.58
N LYS A 154 14.01 -14.25 -3.02
CA LYS A 154 14.71 -15.50 -2.67
C LYS A 154 16.10 -15.61 -3.29
N LYS A 155 16.37 -14.88 -4.38
CA LYS A 155 17.64 -14.91 -5.12
C LYS A 155 18.60 -13.78 -4.73
N VAL A 156 18.08 -12.66 -4.23
CA VAL A 156 18.90 -11.55 -3.72
C VAL A 156 19.82 -12.05 -2.58
N SER A 157 21.01 -11.48 -2.47
CA SER A 157 21.93 -11.78 -1.37
C SER A 157 21.29 -11.45 -0.02
N SER A 158 21.44 -12.32 0.98
CA SER A 158 21.08 -11.98 2.37
C SER A 158 22.22 -11.29 3.12
N ASP A 159 23.38 -11.17 2.49
CA ASP A 159 24.47 -10.31 2.92
C ASP A 159 24.27 -8.87 2.38
N ALA A 160 24.44 -7.89 3.25
CA ALA A 160 24.18 -6.48 2.95
C ALA A 160 25.10 -5.95 1.85
N ASP A 161 26.39 -6.31 1.85
CA ASP A 161 27.33 -5.84 0.83
C ASP A 161 27.00 -6.42 -0.54
N GLY A 162 26.64 -7.71 -0.60
CA GLY A 162 26.16 -8.36 -1.83
C GLY A 162 24.86 -7.75 -2.36
N ALA A 163 23.92 -7.41 -1.47
CA ALA A 163 22.67 -6.76 -1.87
C ALA A 163 22.90 -5.33 -2.33
N THR A 164 23.77 -4.56 -1.66
CA THR A 164 24.18 -3.22 -2.11
C THR A 164 24.91 -3.27 -3.44
N ALA A 165 25.76 -4.28 -3.69
CA ALA A 165 26.39 -4.47 -5.00
C ALA A 165 25.35 -4.73 -6.11
N THR A 166 24.32 -5.53 -5.80
CA THR A 166 23.18 -5.78 -6.71
C THR A 166 22.43 -4.47 -6.99
N VAL A 167 22.18 -3.66 -5.96
CA VAL A 167 21.56 -2.34 -6.12
C VAL A 167 22.44 -1.45 -7.01
N LYS A 168 23.74 -1.33 -6.73
CA LYS A 168 24.69 -0.55 -7.53
C LYS A 168 24.70 -0.96 -9.00
N SER A 169 24.66 -2.26 -9.30
CA SER A 169 24.65 -2.74 -10.69
C SER A 169 23.37 -2.41 -11.45
N LEU A 170 22.27 -2.11 -10.73
CA LEU A 170 21.00 -1.72 -11.33
C LEU A 170 20.91 -0.21 -11.60
N LEU A 171 21.84 0.60 -11.07
CA LEU A 171 21.74 2.06 -11.06
C LEU A 171 22.60 2.73 -12.14
N GLN A 172 21.95 3.52 -12.99
CA GLN A 172 22.55 4.75 -13.52
C GLN A 172 21.80 6.04 -13.20
N VAL A 173 20.55 6.02 -12.71
CA VAL A 173 19.92 7.22 -12.12
C VAL A 173 18.82 6.80 -11.12
N LEU A 174 19.04 7.02 -9.83
CA LEU A 174 17.95 7.15 -8.84
C LEU A 174 17.99 8.56 -8.25
N ASP A 175 16.79 9.09 -8.07
CA ASP A 175 16.41 10.23 -7.26
C ASP A 175 15.04 9.78 -6.72
N PRO A 176 14.72 9.55 -5.41
CA PRO A 176 15.29 9.95 -4.09
C PRO A 176 15.36 8.72 -3.10
N PRO A 177 15.08 8.79 -1.75
CA PRO A 177 15.77 9.38 -0.59
C PRO A 177 16.68 8.41 0.23
N LEU A 178 16.89 7.15 -0.19
CA LEU A 178 17.80 6.21 0.48
C LEU A 178 19.12 6.10 -0.27
N THR A 179 20.21 5.93 0.45
CA THR A 179 21.49 5.50 -0.12
C THR A 179 21.40 4.06 -0.64
N GLU A 180 22.28 3.71 -1.58
CA GLU A 180 22.41 2.34 -2.10
C GLU A 180 22.68 1.31 -0.98
N ALA A 181 23.37 1.75 0.08
CA ALA A 181 23.66 0.95 1.26
C ALA A 181 22.39 0.66 2.07
N GLU A 182 21.56 1.67 2.32
CA GLU A 182 20.30 1.51 3.06
C GLU A 182 19.30 0.64 2.27
N LEU A 183 19.21 0.84 0.96
CA LEU A 183 18.36 -0.01 0.11
C LEU A 183 18.88 -1.45 0.09
N GLY A 184 20.19 -1.65 -0.12
CA GLY A 184 20.80 -2.98 -0.12
C GLY A 184 20.60 -3.72 1.19
N SER A 185 20.84 -3.07 2.34
CA SER A 185 20.60 -3.65 3.66
C SER A 185 19.13 -4.03 3.88
N SER A 186 18.19 -3.14 3.50
CA SER A 186 16.75 -3.41 3.56
C SER A 186 16.34 -4.60 2.70
N LEU A 187 16.93 -4.78 1.51
CA LEU A 187 16.69 -5.91 0.63
C LEU A 187 17.31 -7.21 1.18
N ALA A 188 18.51 -7.14 1.76
CA ALA A 188 19.20 -8.29 2.35
C ALA A 188 18.40 -8.92 3.49
N GLN A 189 17.86 -8.09 4.39
CA GLN A 189 17.00 -8.55 5.49
C GLN A 189 15.75 -9.29 4.97
N ARG A 190 15.15 -8.79 3.89
CA ARG A 190 13.98 -9.42 3.24
C ARG A 190 14.34 -10.69 2.51
N ALA A 191 15.51 -10.73 1.87
CA ALA A 191 16.01 -11.91 1.20
C ALA A 191 16.24 -13.05 2.21
N GLU A 192 16.76 -12.75 3.40
CA GLU A 192 16.91 -13.73 4.48
C GLU A 192 15.56 -14.30 4.93
N LEU A 193 14.56 -13.45 5.15
CA LEU A 193 13.20 -13.88 5.46
C LEU A 193 12.59 -14.72 4.32
N ALA A 194 12.87 -14.38 3.06
CA ALA A 194 12.37 -15.12 1.90
C ALA A 194 13.01 -16.51 1.77
N LYS A 195 14.30 -16.64 2.06
CA LYS A 195 15.05 -17.90 2.02
C LYS A 195 14.69 -18.83 3.19
N SER A 196 14.43 -18.28 4.37
CA SER A 196 13.97 -19.04 5.54
C SER A 196 12.49 -19.47 5.47
N GLY A 197 11.74 -19.01 4.47
CA GLY A 197 10.32 -19.29 4.32
C GLY A 197 9.41 -18.42 5.20
N ALA A 198 9.98 -17.46 5.94
CA ALA A 198 9.26 -16.49 6.76
C ALA A 198 8.79 -15.26 5.96
N TYR A 199 8.51 -15.44 4.66
CA TYR A 199 8.09 -14.37 3.75
C TYR A 199 6.85 -14.75 2.94
N GLY A 200 5.80 -13.94 3.06
CA GLY A 200 4.54 -14.14 2.36
C GLY A 200 4.20 -13.01 1.39
N THR A 201 3.19 -13.25 0.55
CA THR A 201 2.55 -12.23 -0.29
C THR A 201 1.05 -12.23 -0.01
N THR A 202 0.45 -11.05 0.15
CA THR A 202 -0.98 -10.90 0.37
C THR A 202 -1.54 -9.74 -0.45
N LEU A 203 -2.77 -9.89 -0.95
CA LEU A 203 -3.50 -8.79 -1.59
C LEU A 203 -4.23 -7.97 -0.54
N LEU A 204 -4.14 -6.63 -0.63
CA LEU A 204 -4.90 -5.72 0.22
C LEU A 204 -6.39 -5.74 -0.20
N PRO A 205 -7.31 -6.16 0.68
CA PRO A 205 -8.73 -6.12 0.36
C PRO A 205 -9.24 -4.67 0.35
N VAL A 206 -9.68 -4.21 -0.82
CA VAL A 206 -10.33 -2.92 -1.03
C VAL A 206 -11.81 -3.09 -1.34
N GLN A 207 -12.62 -2.09 -0.97
CA GLN A 207 -14.03 -2.04 -1.33
C GLN A 207 -14.22 -1.73 -2.82
N GLN A 208 -15.45 -1.85 -3.32
CA GLN A 208 -15.77 -1.53 -4.72
C GLN A 208 -15.46 -0.08 -5.11
N ASP A 209 -15.53 0.83 -4.15
CA ASP A 209 -15.17 2.24 -4.30
C ASP A 209 -13.67 2.51 -4.09
N GLY A 210 -12.86 1.46 -3.87
CA GLY A 210 -11.42 1.56 -3.64
C GLY A 210 -11.03 1.80 -2.18
N THR A 211 -11.97 2.09 -1.30
CA THR A 211 -11.66 2.43 0.10
C THR A 211 -11.29 1.22 0.93
N LEU A 212 -10.55 1.44 2.02
CA LEU A 212 -10.25 0.39 2.99
C LEU A 212 -11.35 0.31 4.03
N SER A 213 -11.94 -0.88 4.18
CA SER A 213 -12.81 -1.14 5.31
C SER A 213 -11.99 -1.13 6.60
N ARG A 214 -12.64 -0.79 7.71
CA ARG A 214 -12.01 -0.83 9.03
C ARG A 214 -11.41 -2.19 9.37
N GLN A 215 -12.09 -3.28 9.01
CA GLN A 215 -11.61 -4.64 9.26
C GLN A 215 -10.36 -4.95 8.44
N ALA A 216 -10.33 -4.53 7.17
CA ALA A 216 -9.16 -4.67 6.31
C ALA A 216 -7.96 -3.87 6.86
N ALA A 217 -8.20 -2.62 7.27
CA ALA A 217 -7.18 -1.76 7.86
C ALA A 217 -6.62 -2.36 9.16
N ASP A 218 -7.50 -2.78 10.09
CA ASP A 218 -7.12 -3.43 11.35
C ASP A 218 -6.29 -4.70 11.10
N GLY A 219 -6.71 -5.54 10.15
CA GLY A 219 -6.01 -6.79 9.80
C GLY A 219 -4.60 -6.54 9.27
N VAL A 220 -4.46 -5.65 8.28
CA VAL A 220 -3.15 -5.31 7.69
C VAL A 220 -2.22 -4.68 8.72
N VAL A 221 -2.74 -3.71 9.48
CA VAL A 221 -1.96 -3.03 10.52
C VAL A 221 -1.46 -4.01 11.58
N LYS A 222 -2.34 -4.90 12.07
CA LYS A 222 -1.99 -5.82 13.15
C LYS A 222 -1.10 -6.97 12.67
N GLU A 223 -1.53 -7.65 11.61
CA GLU A 223 -0.92 -8.92 11.17
C GLU A 223 0.30 -8.68 10.30
N VAL A 224 0.29 -7.62 9.49
CA VAL A 224 1.36 -7.33 8.55
C VAL A 224 2.31 -6.26 9.09
N LEU A 225 1.78 -5.14 9.59
CA LEU A 225 2.60 -4.05 10.12
C LEU A 225 3.02 -4.26 11.59
N GLY A 226 2.65 -5.37 12.22
CA GLY A 226 3.04 -5.70 13.60
C GLY A 226 2.46 -4.77 14.66
N GLY A 227 1.35 -4.10 14.36
CA GLY A 227 0.74 -3.11 15.26
C GLY A 227 1.56 -1.83 15.41
N THR A 228 2.62 -1.65 14.61
CA THR A 228 3.39 -0.40 14.55
C THR A 228 2.66 0.66 13.72
N VAL A 229 1.43 0.99 14.12
CA VAL A 229 0.97 2.35 13.88
C VAL A 229 1.73 3.19 14.86
N LYS A 230 2.46 4.18 14.35
CA LYS A 230 3.15 5.13 15.21
C LYS A 230 2.12 5.61 16.24
N LYS A 231 2.40 5.43 17.54
CA LYS A 231 1.68 6.20 18.57
C LYS A 231 1.91 7.65 18.15
N THR A 232 0.87 8.25 17.60
CA THR A 232 0.93 9.59 17.03
C THR A 232 1.41 10.47 18.16
N ASP A 233 2.53 11.16 17.94
CA ASP A 233 3.02 12.14 18.89
C ASP A 233 1.82 13.04 19.24
N PRO A 234 1.48 13.27 20.51
CA PRO A 234 0.38 14.15 20.88
C PRO A 234 0.46 15.52 20.19
N SER A 235 1.66 15.98 19.80
CA SER A 235 1.90 17.22 19.05
C SER A 235 1.75 17.12 17.52
N SER A 236 1.66 15.92 16.95
CA SER A 236 1.48 15.73 15.52
C SER A 236 0.03 15.88 15.07
N THR A 237 -0.15 16.25 13.78
CA THR A 237 -1.44 16.41 13.13
C THR A 237 -2.32 15.16 13.35
N PRO A 238 -3.47 15.28 14.03
CA PRO A 238 -4.30 14.12 14.33
C PRO A 238 -4.91 13.54 13.05
N ARG A 239 -4.87 12.20 12.93
CA ARG A 239 -5.52 11.47 11.85
C ARG A 239 -6.95 11.13 12.22
N VAL A 240 -7.89 11.56 11.40
CA VAL A 240 -9.32 11.31 11.58
C VAL A 240 -9.82 10.41 10.47
N SER A 241 -10.16 9.17 10.82
CA SER A 241 -10.81 8.24 9.90
C SER A 241 -12.31 8.50 9.87
N VAL A 242 -12.89 8.66 8.68
CA VAL A 242 -14.32 8.93 8.52
C VAL A 242 -14.99 7.81 7.74
N GLN A 243 -15.98 7.16 8.36
CA GLN A 243 -16.86 6.19 7.72
C GLN A 243 -18.24 6.81 7.45
N ASN A 244 -18.76 6.61 6.24
CA ASN A 244 -20.04 7.17 5.85
C ASN A 244 -21.17 6.16 6.06
N ALA A 245 -22.01 6.41 7.07
CA ALA A 245 -23.24 5.67 7.35
C ALA A 245 -24.50 6.55 7.11
N THR A 246 -24.36 7.63 6.34
CA THR A 246 -25.46 8.58 6.07
C THR A 246 -26.38 8.10 4.94
N GLY A 247 -25.87 7.25 4.05
CA GLY A 247 -26.51 6.89 2.78
C GLY A 247 -26.35 7.94 1.67
N LYS A 248 -25.58 9.01 1.91
CA LYS A 248 -25.32 10.11 0.96
C LYS A 248 -23.82 10.26 0.74
N LYS A 249 -23.35 10.20 -0.51
CA LYS A 249 -21.92 10.25 -0.81
C LYS A 249 -21.30 11.60 -0.44
N GLU A 250 -22.06 12.67 -0.57
CA GLU A 250 -21.62 14.06 -0.33
C GLU A 250 -21.27 14.33 1.13
N ALA A 251 -21.78 13.51 2.07
CA ALA A 251 -21.45 13.64 3.49
C ALA A 251 -19.95 13.45 3.75
N THR A 252 -19.30 12.52 3.05
CA THR A 252 -17.85 12.31 3.17
C THR A 252 -17.09 13.55 2.73
N ASP A 253 -17.47 14.15 1.59
CA ASP A 253 -16.80 15.32 1.04
C ASP A 253 -16.90 16.54 1.97
N LYS A 254 -18.07 16.77 2.56
CA LYS A 254 -18.25 17.87 3.51
C LYS A 254 -17.42 17.68 4.78
N ALA A 255 -17.43 16.47 5.34
CA ALA A 255 -16.64 16.14 6.53
C ALA A 255 -15.14 16.29 6.26
N ARG A 256 -14.69 15.85 5.09
CA ARG A 256 -13.31 16.01 4.63
C ARG A 256 -12.90 17.47 4.57
N ILE A 257 -13.69 18.33 3.91
CA ILE A 257 -13.42 19.77 3.83
C ILE A 257 -13.34 20.39 5.22
N ALA A 258 -14.28 20.09 6.11
CA ALA A 258 -14.29 20.61 7.47
C ALA A 258 -13.04 20.17 8.27
N LEU A 259 -12.65 18.90 8.17
CA LEU A 259 -11.49 18.35 8.87
C LEU A 259 -10.17 18.91 8.34
N VAL A 260 -10.00 18.98 7.02
CA VAL A 260 -8.78 19.53 6.41
C VAL A 260 -8.62 21.02 6.77
N ASN A 261 -9.70 21.80 6.68
CA ASN A 261 -9.69 23.20 7.12
C ASN A 261 -9.49 23.35 8.63
N GLY A 262 -9.88 22.35 9.41
CA GLY A 262 -9.62 22.25 10.84
C GLY A 262 -8.19 21.80 11.19
N GLY A 263 -7.34 21.57 10.19
CA GLY A 263 -5.94 21.15 10.39
C GLY A 263 -5.79 19.66 10.73
N TYR A 264 -6.75 18.81 10.38
CA TYR A 264 -6.67 17.36 10.58
C TYR A 264 -6.21 16.63 9.31
N SER A 265 -5.53 15.50 9.49
CA SER A 265 -5.27 14.56 8.39
C SER A 265 -6.50 13.67 8.19
N PHE A 266 -7.15 13.80 7.04
CA PHE A 266 -8.33 13.00 6.71
C PHE A 266 -7.93 11.61 6.17
N VAL A 267 -8.55 10.57 6.73
CA VAL A 267 -8.44 9.18 6.27
C VAL A 267 -9.81 8.68 5.83
N GLU A 268 -9.93 8.27 4.57
CA GLU A 268 -11.18 7.74 4.02
C GLU A 268 -11.44 6.32 4.55
N GLY A 269 -12.37 6.20 5.51
CA GLY A 269 -12.75 4.93 6.17
C GLY A 269 -13.86 4.14 5.47
N GLY A 270 -14.25 4.59 4.27
CA GLY A 270 -15.22 3.94 3.40
C GLY A 270 -16.69 4.06 3.84
N THR A 271 -17.53 3.22 3.22
CA THR A 271 -18.98 3.18 3.50
C THR A 271 -19.30 2.18 4.61
N ALA A 272 -20.24 2.52 5.49
CA ALA A 272 -20.75 1.65 6.54
C ALA A 272 -22.28 1.51 6.42
N ALA A 273 -22.83 0.47 7.07
CA ALA A 273 -24.28 0.29 7.17
C ALA A 273 -24.94 1.54 7.77
N ALA A 274 -26.08 1.95 7.21
CA ALA A 274 -26.74 3.20 7.58
C ALA A 274 -27.11 3.27 9.06
N ARG A 275 -26.91 4.44 9.68
CA ARG A 275 -27.20 4.66 11.12
C ARG A 275 -27.85 6.02 11.33
N PRO A 276 -28.77 6.16 12.31
CA PRO A 276 -29.46 7.41 12.54
C PRO A 276 -28.54 8.51 13.10
N ALA A 277 -27.62 8.15 14.00
CA ALA A 277 -26.79 9.09 14.73
C ALA A 277 -25.30 8.93 14.41
N SER A 278 -24.59 10.05 14.38
CA SER A 278 -23.14 10.12 14.22
C SER A 278 -22.44 9.77 15.52
N GLU A 279 -21.25 9.16 15.41
CA GLU A 279 -20.43 8.79 16.57
C GLU A 279 -18.95 9.11 16.30
N VAL A 280 -18.29 9.66 17.31
CA VAL A 280 -16.85 9.92 17.30
C VAL A 280 -16.22 9.05 18.38
N THR A 281 -15.28 8.19 17.99
CA THR A 281 -14.62 7.24 18.89
C THR A 281 -13.13 7.52 18.99
N TYR A 282 -12.60 7.48 20.20
CA TYR A 282 -11.16 7.49 20.48
C TYR A 282 -10.77 6.29 21.34
N ALA A 283 -9.58 5.73 21.11
CA ALA A 283 -9.08 4.60 21.90
C ALA A 283 -8.27 5.04 23.12
N ASP A 284 -7.33 5.95 22.90
CA ASP A 284 -6.43 6.47 23.93
C ASP A 284 -7.01 7.72 24.59
N ALA A 285 -7.01 7.77 25.93
CA ALA A 285 -7.48 8.93 26.69
C ALA A 285 -6.75 10.22 26.33
N ALA A 286 -5.49 10.15 25.87
CA ALA A 286 -4.74 11.30 25.37
C ALA A 286 -5.36 11.93 24.11
N GLN A 287 -6.16 11.16 23.35
CA GLN A 287 -6.85 11.64 22.14
C GLN A 287 -8.24 12.21 22.40
N LYS A 288 -8.72 12.18 23.66
CA LYS A 288 -10.06 12.66 24.02
C LYS A 288 -10.32 14.10 23.57
N ALA A 289 -9.40 15.01 23.91
CA ALA A 289 -9.55 16.43 23.56
C ALA A 289 -9.62 16.62 22.03
N LYS A 290 -8.75 15.92 21.29
CA LYS A 290 -8.74 15.93 19.81
C LYS A 290 -10.04 15.36 19.22
N ALA A 291 -10.61 14.33 19.83
CA ALA A 291 -11.90 13.77 19.41
C ALA A 291 -13.07 14.74 19.64
N GLU A 292 -13.06 15.45 20.77
CA GLU A 292 -14.04 16.50 21.07
C GLU A 292 -13.94 17.69 20.13
N GLU A 293 -12.71 18.11 19.78
CA GLU A 293 -12.48 19.15 18.78
C GLU A 293 -12.89 18.72 17.38
N ALA A 294 -12.55 17.51 16.95
CA ALA A 294 -12.98 16.97 15.66
C ALA A 294 -14.52 16.89 15.55
N ALA A 295 -15.20 16.49 16.63
CA ALA A 295 -16.66 16.49 16.69
C ALA A 295 -17.23 17.90 16.53
N LYS A 296 -16.65 18.92 17.18
CA LYS A 296 -17.04 20.33 17.02
C LYS A 296 -16.80 20.82 15.59
N THR A 297 -15.65 20.50 15.00
CA THR A 297 -15.33 20.83 13.61
C THR A 297 -16.36 20.27 12.64
N LEU A 298 -16.90 19.09 12.93
CA LEU A 298 -17.94 18.42 12.15
C LEU A 298 -19.38 18.85 12.54
N GLY A 299 -19.55 19.79 13.47
CA GLY A 299 -20.88 20.21 13.93
C GLY A 299 -21.67 19.11 14.65
N LEU A 300 -21.00 18.10 15.19
CA LEU A 300 -21.60 16.99 15.92
C LEU A 300 -21.83 17.36 17.40
N PRO A 301 -22.90 16.84 18.05
CA PRO A 301 -23.15 17.11 19.45
C PRO A 301 -22.06 16.50 20.34
N ALA A 302 -21.77 17.12 21.49
CA ALA A 302 -20.75 16.62 22.43
C ALA A 302 -21.01 15.17 22.89
N GLY A 303 -22.28 14.75 22.98
CA GLY A 303 -22.67 13.38 23.31
C GLY A 303 -22.35 12.33 22.23
N ALA A 304 -21.89 12.74 21.05
CA ALA A 304 -21.42 11.83 20.00
C ALA A 304 -20.04 11.23 20.31
N VAL A 305 -19.26 11.85 21.22
CA VAL A 305 -17.89 11.45 21.51
C VAL A 305 -17.87 10.35 22.58
N LYS A 306 -17.23 9.22 22.27
CA LYS A 306 -17.12 8.06 23.17
C LYS A 306 -15.70 7.48 23.16
N GLN A 307 -15.29 6.97 24.31
CA GLN A 307 -14.12 6.10 24.35
C GLN A 307 -14.51 4.70 23.87
N GLY A 308 -13.71 4.11 23.00
CA GLY A 308 -13.96 2.79 22.47
C GLY A 308 -12.88 2.33 21.51
N LYS A 309 -13.14 1.25 20.79
CA LYS A 309 -12.21 0.82 19.74
C LYS A 309 -12.21 1.90 18.65
N ALA A 310 -11.05 2.45 18.29
CA ALA A 310 -10.85 3.27 17.09
C ALA A 310 -10.33 2.41 15.92
N ALA A 311 -10.29 2.95 14.70
CA ALA A 311 -9.61 2.32 13.57
C ALA A 311 -8.11 2.28 13.84
N SER A 312 -7.44 1.18 13.51
CA SER A 312 -6.03 1.01 13.90
C SER A 312 -5.10 2.02 13.24
N ASN A 313 -5.48 2.58 12.09
CA ASN A 313 -4.73 3.56 11.30
C ASN A 313 -5.08 5.03 11.61
N ALA A 314 -5.86 5.32 12.65
CA ALA A 314 -6.28 6.69 12.98
C ALA A 314 -6.34 6.95 14.50
N ASP A 315 -6.19 8.21 14.88
CA ASP A 315 -6.28 8.66 16.27
C ASP A 315 -7.72 8.77 16.75
N VAL A 316 -8.58 9.23 15.84
CA VAL A 316 -10.00 9.43 16.03
C VAL A 316 -10.74 8.76 14.88
N THR A 317 -11.83 8.07 15.19
CA THR A 317 -12.73 7.46 14.19
C THR A 317 -14.09 8.11 14.26
N VAL A 318 -14.59 8.58 13.13
CA VAL A 318 -15.91 9.17 12.99
C VAL A 318 -16.77 8.26 12.12
N VAL A 319 -17.96 7.92 12.60
CA VAL A 319 -19.01 7.32 11.79
C VAL A 319 -20.08 8.36 11.60
N LEU A 320 -20.26 8.86 10.38
CA LEU A 320 -21.28 9.85 10.06
C LEU A 320 -22.64 9.16 9.92
N GLY A 321 -23.60 9.54 10.76
CA GLY A 321 -24.99 9.09 10.70
C GLY A 321 -25.87 10.02 9.86
N GLN A 322 -27.13 9.65 9.69
CA GLN A 322 -28.13 10.42 8.93
C GLN A 322 -28.42 11.81 9.52
N ASP A 323 -28.07 12.03 10.78
CA ASP A 323 -28.10 13.31 11.47
C ASP A 323 -27.07 14.31 10.94
N TYR A 324 -25.95 13.86 10.36
CA TYR A 324 -24.91 14.73 9.83
C TYR A 324 -25.42 15.59 8.66
N LYS A 325 -25.23 16.91 8.76
CA LYS A 325 -25.72 17.89 7.77
C LYS A 325 -24.64 18.45 6.85
N GLY A 326 -23.37 18.36 7.28
CA GLY A 326 -22.28 19.07 6.62
C GLY A 326 -21.95 20.38 7.29
#